data_AF-A0A9P6SLN6-F1
#
_entry.id   AF-A0A9P6SLN6-F1
#
_cell.length_a   1.000
_cell.length_b   1.000
_cell.length_c   1.000
_cell.angle_alpha   90.00
_cell.angle_beta   90.00
_cell.angle_gamma   90.00
#
_symmetry.space_group_name_H-M   'P 1'
#
loop_
_entity.id
_entity.type
_entity.pdbx_description
1 polymer ?
#
loop_
_entity_poly.entity_id
_entity_poly.type
_entity_poly.pdbx_seq_one_letter_code
_entity_poly.pdbx_strand_id
1 'polypeptide(L)'
;MNNDNDPDEQPTQSFRNRLTGEVAEIPTEIDPKTGKRIVLWDDILSLFQDAGSIRNANALVPFLKDDNLQLFIPKRIAYHPGVILDMVVKTTEQTISTREDVRLPQIQPARTESKDHDDRLDQTLTTLTIADNTNQSLVVCPEGIPHGTQSSILTHNPSHNTLLHPIMSGQVSSKQSIDQNLNLLQGQIAQMEKKMDGNFDKTIRMQQQALDRLAVIQNRVEAVITQTYELLEYPIPRLFIVLPKAMSLRDKFKNLFSDQFR
;
A
#
# COMPACT_ATOMS: atom_id res chain seq x y z
N MET A 1 27.58 35.25 25.50
CA MET A 1 27.64 35.28 24.02
C MET A 1 26.23 35.57 23.56
N ASN A 2 25.88 36.85 23.48
CA ASN A 2 24.61 37.27 22.91
C ASN A 2 24.83 37.26 21.41
N ASN A 3 24.13 36.39 20.68
CA ASN A 3 24.03 36.52 19.25
C ASN A 3 23.27 37.84 19.02
N ASP A 4 24.00 38.86 18.57
CA ASP A 4 23.43 40.00 17.87
C ASP A 4 22.77 39.42 16.61
N ASN A 5 21.50 39.02 16.74
CA ASN A 5 20.67 38.62 15.62
C ASN A 5 20.49 39.86 14.75
N ASP A 6 21.07 39.82 13.57
CA ASP A 6 20.91 40.84 12.54
C ASP A 6 19.39 41.01 12.30
N PRO A 7 18.80 42.19 12.55
CA PRO A 7 17.35 42.38 12.51
C PRO A 7 16.70 42.10 11.15
N ASP A 8 17.50 41.86 10.12
CA ASP A 8 17.07 41.65 8.74
C ASP A 8 17.12 40.19 8.28
N GLU A 9 17.50 39.22 9.14
CA GLU A 9 17.51 37.81 8.76
C GLU A 9 16.07 37.26 8.68
N GLN A 10 15.56 37.13 7.45
CA GLN A 10 14.26 36.53 7.22
C GLN A 10 14.32 35.03 7.58
N PRO A 11 13.38 34.52 8.40
CA PRO A 11 13.43 33.12 8.80
C PRO A 11 13.20 32.22 7.59
N THR A 12 14.06 31.22 7.46
CA THR A 12 14.04 30.22 6.40
C THR A 12 13.55 28.87 6.92
N GLN A 13 13.07 28.02 6.01
CA GLN A 13 12.72 26.63 6.24
C GLN A 13 13.65 25.74 5.43
N SER A 14 14.31 24.79 6.09
CA SER A 14 15.18 23.82 5.42
C SER A 14 14.38 22.64 4.88
N PHE A 15 14.68 22.26 3.64
CA PHE A 15 14.16 21.09 2.94
C PHE A 15 15.29 20.21 2.45
N ARG A 16 15.12 18.89 2.57
CA ARG A 16 16.09 17.90 2.08
C ARG A 16 15.47 17.04 1.00
N ASN A 17 16.14 16.93 -0.15
CA ASN A 17 15.79 15.94 -1.15
C ASN A 17 16.20 14.55 -0.63
N ARG A 18 15.23 13.66 -0.40
CA ARG A 18 15.49 12.34 0.21
C ARG A 18 16.32 11.42 -0.70
N LEU A 19 16.35 11.66 -2.01
CA LEU A 19 17.12 10.85 -2.95
C LEU A 19 18.57 11.35 -3.06
N THR A 20 18.77 12.67 -3.20
CA THR A 20 20.11 13.24 -3.41
C THR A 20 20.82 13.62 -2.10
N GLY A 21 20.08 13.81 -1.02
CA GLY A 21 20.59 14.33 0.26
C GLY A 21 20.83 15.83 0.28
N GLU A 22 20.59 16.53 -0.83
CA GLU A 22 20.74 17.98 -0.96
C GLU A 22 19.77 18.72 -0.03
N VAL A 23 20.27 19.74 0.66
CA VAL A 23 19.49 20.58 1.57
C VAL A 23 19.42 22.00 1.00
N ALA A 24 18.22 22.55 0.90
CA ALA A 24 17.99 23.93 0.50
C ALA A 24 17.16 24.67 1.56
N GLU A 25 17.41 25.97 1.69
CA GLU A 25 16.66 26.86 2.59
C GLU A 25 15.73 27.76 1.78
N ILE A 26 14.47 27.80 2.19
CA ILE A 26 13.42 28.57 1.51
C ILE A 26 12.91 29.64 2.47
N PRO A 27 12.83 30.92 2.05
CA PRO A 27 12.23 31.97 2.87
C PRO A 27 10.81 31.64 3.31
N THR A 28 10.43 32.10 4.50
CA THR A 28 9.06 31.95 5.01
C THR A 28 8.31 33.29 4.93
N GLU A 29 7.03 33.21 4.61
CA GLU A 29 6.15 34.38 4.55
C GLU A 29 5.10 34.34 5.66
N ILE A 30 4.55 35.50 6.04
CA ILE A 30 3.41 35.57 6.96
C ILE A 30 2.13 35.51 6.12
N ASP A 31 1.30 34.50 6.33
CA ASP A 31 0.01 34.40 5.65
C ASP A 31 -0.90 35.56 6.09
N PRO A 32 -1.38 36.43 5.18
CA PRO A 32 -2.20 37.57 5.54
C PRO A 32 -3.55 37.18 6.16
N LYS A 33 -4.05 35.96 5.91
CA LYS A 33 -5.33 35.49 6.45
C LYS A 33 -5.20 34.94 7.87
N THR A 34 -4.13 34.17 8.12
CA THR A 34 -3.99 33.42 9.37
C THR A 34 -2.98 34.03 10.34
N GLY A 35 -2.14 34.96 9.87
CA GLY A 35 -1.03 35.53 10.64
C GLY A 35 0.08 34.52 10.96
N LYS A 36 0.02 33.30 10.41
CA LYS A 36 1.01 32.23 10.65
C LYS A 36 2.09 32.27 9.59
N ARG A 37 3.31 31.85 9.97
CA ARG A 37 4.38 31.64 9.00
C ARG A 37 4.11 30.41 8.14
N ILE A 38 4.33 30.58 6.85
CA ILE A 38 4.06 29.58 5.82
C ILE A 38 5.24 29.49 4.85
N VAL A 39 5.29 28.38 4.12
CA VAL A 39 6.13 28.24 2.93
C VAL A 39 5.23 27.97 1.73
N LEU A 40 5.45 28.71 0.64
CA LEU A 40 4.69 28.52 -0.59
C LEU A 40 5.18 27.28 -1.32
N TRP A 41 4.24 26.51 -1.85
CA TRP A 41 4.55 25.29 -2.60
C TRP A 41 5.27 25.59 -3.92
N ASP A 42 4.97 26.72 -4.54
CA ASP A 42 5.61 27.12 -5.81
C ASP A 42 7.10 27.44 -5.62
N ASP A 43 7.48 28.04 -4.48
CA ASP A 43 8.89 28.28 -4.13
C ASP A 43 9.64 26.95 -3.93
N ILE A 44 9.00 25.97 -3.29
CA ILE A 44 9.53 24.60 -3.16
C ILE A 44 9.73 23.99 -4.55
N LEU A 45 8.74 24.09 -5.43
CA LEU A 45 8.84 23.57 -6.79
C LEU A 45 9.91 24.26 -7.65
N SER A 46 10.21 25.53 -7.38
CA SER A 46 11.23 26.28 -8.12
C SER A 46 12.65 25.70 -7.91
N LEU A 47 12.93 25.21 -6.69
CA LEU A 47 14.18 24.55 -6.34
C LEU A 47 14.13 23.04 -6.62
N PHE A 48 12.94 22.45 -6.53
CA PHE A 48 12.73 21.03 -6.60
C PHE A 48 11.57 20.68 -7.54
N GLN A 49 11.86 20.71 -8.84
CA GLN A 49 10.84 20.56 -9.91
C GLN A 49 10.08 19.23 -9.84
N ASP A 50 10.68 18.21 -9.26
CA ASP A 50 10.17 16.86 -9.13
C ASP A 50 9.48 16.61 -7.78
N ALA A 51 9.31 17.65 -6.96
CA ALA A 51 8.70 17.53 -5.63
C ALA A 51 7.25 17.00 -5.70
N GLY A 52 7.04 15.90 -5.01
CA GLY A 52 5.78 15.20 -4.96
C GLY A 52 4.96 15.50 -3.72
N SER A 53 5.60 15.30 -2.57
CA SER A 53 5.02 15.49 -1.25
C SER A 53 6.12 15.76 -0.24
N ILE A 54 5.75 16.21 0.95
CA ILE A 54 6.68 16.58 2.02
C ILE A 54 6.41 15.72 3.24
N ARG A 55 7.47 15.28 3.90
CA ARG A 55 7.42 14.50 5.14
C ARG A 55 8.24 15.14 6.23
N ASN A 56 7.75 15.03 7.45
CA ASN A 56 8.52 15.26 8.65
C ASN A 56 8.78 13.90 9.30
N ALA A 57 10.00 13.39 9.16
CA ALA A 57 10.36 12.02 9.49
C ALA A 57 9.41 11.00 8.82
N ASN A 58 8.48 10.41 9.59
CA ASN A 58 7.53 9.42 9.11
C ASN A 58 6.11 9.96 8.85
N ALA A 59 5.84 11.23 9.18
CA ALA A 59 4.54 11.85 9.01
C ALA A 59 4.48 12.69 7.72
N LEU A 60 3.35 12.61 7.00
CA LEU A 60 3.10 13.49 5.86
C LEU A 60 2.79 14.90 6.37
N VAL A 61 3.41 15.92 5.78
CA VAL A 61 3.09 17.33 6.08
C VAL A 61 1.89 17.73 5.22
N PRO A 62 0.72 18.02 5.83
CA PRO A 62 -0.47 18.38 5.06
C PRO A 62 -0.35 19.82 4.52
N PHE A 63 -0.95 20.06 3.36
CA PHE A 63 -1.20 21.41 2.89
C PHE A 63 -2.24 22.10 3.77
N LEU A 64 -2.07 23.41 3.97
CA LEU A 64 -3.03 24.20 4.73
C LEU A 64 -4.37 24.28 3.98
N LYS A 65 -5.44 24.20 4.76
CA LYS A 65 -6.82 24.30 4.31
C LYS A 65 -7.53 25.45 5.03
N ASP A 66 -8.52 26.02 4.38
CA ASP A 66 -9.39 27.02 4.98
C ASP A 66 -10.45 26.38 5.90
N ASP A 67 -11.32 27.21 6.47
CA ASP A 67 -12.40 26.77 7.36
C ASP A 67 -13.43 25.86 6.66
N ASN A 68 -13.47 25.87 5.32
CA ASN A 68 -14.32 25.02 4.51
C ASN A 68 -13.61 23.73 4.06
N LEU A 69 -12.44 23.43 4.62
CA LEU A 69 -11.59 22.28 4.27
C LEU A 69 -11.09 22.31 2.82
N GLN A 70 -11.16 23.46 2.14
CA GLN A 70 -10.60 23.66 0.80
C GLN A 70 -9.13 24.01 0.90
N LEU A 71 -8.33 23.51 -0.04
CA LEU A 71 -6.90 23.85 -0.09
C LEU A 71 -6.72 25.34 -0.42
N PHE A 72 -5.82 26.00 0.30
CA PHE A 72 -5.46 27.37 -0.06
C PHE A 72 -4.84 27.43 -1.47
N ILE A 73 -5.14 28.52 -2.18
CA ILE A 73 -4.55 28.89 -3.46
C ILE A 73 -3.86 30.25 -3.25
N PRO A 74 -2.54 30.37 -3.45
CA PRO A 74 -1.60 29.31 -3.82
C PRO A 74 -1.42 28.27 -2.68
N LYS A 75 -1.02 27.05 -3.08
CA LYS A 75 -0.76 25.95 -2.14
C LYS A 75 0.38 26.33 -1.21
N ARG A 76 0.22 26.00 0.07
CA ARG A 76 1.16 26.37 1.12
C ARG A 76 1.13 25.37 2.27
N ILE A 77 2.25 25.27 2.98
CA ILE A 77 2.41 24.44 4.17
C ILE A 77 2.73 25.32 5.39
N ALA A 78 2.52 24.78 6.58
CA ALA A 78 2.95 25.44 7.81
C ALA A 78 4.48 25.46 7.93
N TYR A 79 5.02 26.53 8.52
CA TYR A 79 6.43 26.60 8.91
C TYR A 79 6.74 25.67 10.10
N HIS A 80 7.87 24.97 10.04
CA HIS A 80 8.36 24.03 11.05
C HIS A 80 9.77 24.42 11.52
N PRO A 81 9.88 25.30 12.54
CA PRO A 81 11.17 25.86 12.97
C PRO A 81 12.13 24.78 13.46
N GLY A 82 13.38 24.83 12.98
CA GLY A 82 14.46 23.93 13.38
C GLY A 82 14.33 22.50 12.89
N VAL A 83 13.37 22.21 12.01
CA VAL A 83 13.14 20.88 11.44
C VAL A 83 13.52 20.89 9.97
N ILE A 84 14.29 19.89 9.52
CA ILE A 84 14.54 19.67 8.09
C ILE A 84 13.42 18.78 7.54
N LEU A 85 12.65 19.30 6.59
CA LEU A 85 11.55 18.55 5.97
C LEU A 85 12.07 17.72 4.80
N ASP A 86 11.74 16.43 4.77
CA ASP A 86 12.14 15.52 3.71
C ASP A 86 11.15 15.62 2.54
N MET A 87 11.65 15.93 1.36
CA MET A 87 10.86 15.86 0.15
C MET A 87 10.85 14.45 -0.44
N VAL A 88 9.68 14.07 -0.92
CA VAL A 88 9.45 12.85 -1.70
C VAL A 88 9.22 13.23 -3.15
N VAL A 89 10.11 12.78 -4.02
CA VAL A 89 10.05 12.99 -5.46
C VAL A 89 8.91 12.19 -6.09
N LYS A 90 8.13 12.80 -6.99
CA LYS A 90 7.17 12.08 -7.85
C LYS A 90 7.95 11.32 -8.91
N THR A 91 8.10 10.01 -8.75
CA THR A 91 8.55 9.17 -9.87
C THR A 91 7.46 9.17 -10.93
N THR A 92 7.76 9.69 -12.13
CA THR A 92 6.83 9.87 -13.27
C THR A 92 6.21 8.57 -13.81
N GLU A 93 6.47 7.42 -13.17
CA GLU A 93 6.02 6.10 -13.63
C GLU A 93 4.57 5.73 -13.23
N GLN A 94 3.86 6.59 -12.49
CA GLN A 94 2.46 6.35 -12.10
C GLN A 94 1.50 7.44 -12.60
N THR A 95 1.54 7.75 -13.89
CA THR A 95 0.35 8.31 -14.57
C THR A 95 -0.57 7.16 -14.99
N ILE A 96 -1.02 6.34 -14.03
CA ILE A 96 -2.17 5.47 -14.28
C ILE A 96 -3.38 6.39 -14.19
N SER A 97 -3.81 6.84 -15.36
CA SER A 97 -5.03 7.62 -15.58
C SER A 97 -6.21 6.92 -14.90
N THR A 98 -6.56 7.33 -13.69
CA THR A 98 -7.88 7.07 -13.09
C THR A 98 -8.92 7.83 -13.91
N ARG A 99 -9.30 7.25 -15.06
CA ARG A 99 -10.58 7.55 -15.69
C ARG A 99 -11.62 6.76 -14.91
N GLU A 100 -12.16 7.38 -13.86
CA GLU A 100 -13.44 6.96 -13.29
C GLU A 100 -14.52 7.27 -14.32
N ASP A 101 -14.94 6.26 -15.07
CA ASP A 101 -16.30 6.21 -15.61
C ASP A 101 -16.72 4.75 -15.80
N VAL A 102 -16.79 4.03 -14.67
CA VAL A 102 -17.50 2.74 -14.61
C VAL A 102 -18.49 2.84 -13.46
N ARG A 103 -19.74 3.15 -13.83
CA ARG A 103 -20.92 3.00 -12.96
C ARG A 103 -21.00 1.55 -12.47
N LEU A 104 -20.88 1.35 -11.16
CA LEU A 104 -21.28 0.11 -10.50
C LEU A 104 -22.81 0.08 -10.29
N PRO A 105 -23.48 -1.07 -10.47
CA PRO A 105 -24.90 -1.22 -10.18
C PRO A 105 -25.14 -1.16 -8.67
N GLN A 106 -26.10 -0.33 -8.29
CA GLN A 106 -26.60 -0.13 -6.94
C GLN A 106 -27.38 -1.37 -6.47
N ILE A 107 -26.79 -2.19 -5.59
CA ILE A 107 -27.52 -3.24 -4.85
C ILE A 107 -27.89 -2.65 -3.49
N GLN A 108 -29.19 -2.50 -3.25
CA GLN A 108 -29.75 -2.10 -1.95
C GLN A 108 -29.69 -3.28 -0.98
N PRO A 109 -29.23 -3.10 0.27
CA PRO A 109 -29.44 -4.10 1.31
C PRO A 109 -30.84 -3.96 1.90
N ALA A 110 -31.56 -5.08 1.91
CA ALA A 110 -32.84 -5.22 2.58
C ALA A 110 -32.63 -5.15 4.10
N ARG A 111 -33.47 -4.35 4.73
CA ARG A 111 -33.64 -4.17 6.17
C ARG A 111 -34.13 -5.48 6.79
N THR A 112 -33.46 -5.99 7.81
CA THR A 112 -34.08 -6.93 8.76
C THR A 112 -33.72 -6.52 10.17
N GLU A 113 -34.72 -5.98 10.85
CA GLU A 113 -34.73 -5.71 12.27
C GLU A 113 -34.81 -7.05 13.01
N SER A 114 -33.89 -7.30 13.94
CA SER A 114 -34.10 -8.28 15.02
C SER A 114 -33.52 -7.72 16.31
N LYS A 115 -34.39 -7.71 17.31
CA LYS A 115 -34.20 -7.30 18.69
C LYS A 115 -33.49 -8.38 19.51
N ASP A 116 -32.90 -7.90 20.61
CA ASP A 116 -32.60 -8.58 21.87
C ASP A 116 -31.57 -9.72 21.86
N HIS A 117 -30.37 -9.45 22.42
CA HIS A 117 -29.92 -10.16 23.63
C HIS A 117 -28.71 -9.49 24.30
N ASP A 118 -28.84 -9.29 25.60
CA ASP A 118 -27.86 -8.78 26.55
C ASP A 118 -26.73 -9.78 26.85
N ASP A 119 -25.66 -9.22 27.43
CA ASP A 119 -24.55 -9.85 28.16
C ASP A 119 -23.53 -10.68 27.38
N ARG A 120 -22.27 -10.19 27.36
CA ARG A 120 -21.14 -10.81 28.09
C ARG A 120 -19.78 -10.35 27.56
N LEU A 121 -18.97 -9.80 28.45
CA LEU A 121 -17.54 -9.51 28.27
C LEU A 121 -16.76 -10.81 28.11
N ASP A 122 -15.93 -10.92 27.06
CA ASP A 122 -14.65 -11.62 27.13
C ASP A 122 -13.71 -11.22 25.98
N GLN A 123 -12.44 -11.05 26.34
CA GLN A 123 -11.32 -10.68 25.49
C GLN A 123 -11.00 -11.82 24.51
N THR A 124 -10.89 -11.52 23.21
CA THR A 124 -10.28 -12.44 22.25
C THR A 124 -9.28 -11.71 21.36
N LEU A 125 -8.00 -12.06 21.54
CA LEU A 125 -6.94 -11.82 20.58
C LEU A 125 -7.28 -12.57 19.30
N THR A 126 -7.47 -11.84 18.20
CA THR A 126 -7.64 -12.42 16.87
C THR A 126 -6.30 -12.89 16.34
N THR A 127 -6.03 -14.18 16.55
CA THR A 127 -5.08 -14.97 15.77
C THR A 127 -5.51 -14.97 14.31
N LEU A 128 -4.72 -14.33 13.43
CA LEU A 128 -4.87 -14.43 11.99
C LEU A 128 -4.31 -15.79 11.54
N THR A 129 -5.17 -16.80 11.56
CA THR A 129 -4.91 -18.09 10.91
C THR A 129 -5.00 -17.88 9.41
N ILE A 130 -3.86 -17.79 8.73
CA ILE A 130 -3.77 -17.85 7.27
C ILE A 130 -4.02 -19.32 6.91
N ALA A 131 -5.17 -19.59 6.29
CA ALA A 131 -5.45 -20.89 5.72
C ALA A 131 -4.50 -21.14 4.54
N ASP A 132 -3.70 -22.21 4.68
CA ASP A 132 -2.94 -22.81 3.59
C ASP A 132 -3.89 -23.27 2.48
N ASN A 133 -3.85 -22.57 1.34
CA ASN A 133 -4.43 -23.06 0.09
C ASN A 133 -3.31 -23.66 -0.77
N THR A 134 -2.96 -24.91 -0.44
CA THR A 134 -2.16 -25.78 -1.30
C THR A 134 -3.03 -26.34 -2.42
N ASN A 135 -3.08 -25.65 -3.55
CA ASN A 135 -3.51 -26.26 -4.82
C ASN A 135 -2.35 -27.11 -5.37
N GLN A 136 -2.27 -28.37 -4.92
CA GLN A 136 -1.47 -29.39 -5.58
C GLN A 136 -2.26 -29.97 -6.76
N SER A 137 -1.64 -29.83 -7.92
CA SER A 137 -1.86 -30.60 -9.14
C SER A 137 -1.90 -32.11 -8.84
N LEU A 138 -2.99 -32.78 -9.21
CA LEU A 138 -3.04 -34.22 -9.35
C LEU A 138 -3.82 -34.57 -10.62
N VAL A 139 -3.05 -34.81 -11.68
CA VAL A 139 -3.48 -35.56 -12.86
C VAL A 139 -3.80 -36.98 -12.41
N VAL A 140 -5.07 -37.34 -12.43
CA VAL A 140 -5.52 -38.74 -12.31
C VAL A 140 -6.42 -39.01 -13.50
N CYS A 141 -5.92 -39.80 -14.44
CA CYS A 141 -6.74 -40.49 -15.43
C CYS A 141 -7.45 -41.67 -14.75
N PRO A 142 -8.70 -41.96 -15.12
CA PRO A 142 -9.15 -43.34 -15.12
C PRO A 142 -9.68 -43.76 -16.48
N GLU A 143 -9.19 -44.92 -16.88
CA GLU A 143 -9.58 -45.77 -17.99
C GLU A 143 -10.75 -46.68 -17.54
N GLY A 144 -11.78 -46.86 -18.38
CA GLY A 144 -12.74 -48.00 -18.27
C GLY A 144 -14.25 -47.70 -18.11
N ILE A 145 -14.94 -47.47 -19.24
CA ILE A 145 -16.19 -48.10 -19.80
C ILE A 145 -17.15 -48.89 -18.84
N PRO A 146 -18.47 -49.08 -19.10
CA PRO A 146 -19.55 -48.27 -19.71
C PRO A 146 -20.79 -48.16 -18.78
N HIS A 147 -21.77 -47.31 -19.11
CA HIS A 147 -23.20 -47.68 -19.22
C HIS A 147 -24.02 -46.40 -19.50
N GLY A 148 -24.83 -46.47 -20.56
CA GLY A 148 -25.64 -45.35 -21.01
C GLY A 148 -26.77 -44.96 -20.08
N THR A 149 -27.31 -43.77 -20.30
CA THR A 149 -28.74 -43.50 -20.36
C THR A 149 -28.93 -42.21 -21.13
N GLN A 150 -29.87 -42.25 -22.06
CA GLN A 150 -30.26 -41.17 -22.95
C GLN A 150 -30.88 -40.01 -22.16
N SER A 151 -30.53 -38.77 -22.52
CA SER A 151 -31.52 -37.70 -22.57
C SER A 151 -31.06 -36.60 -23.52
N SER A 152 -31.74 -36.60 -24.66
CA SER A 152 -32.05 -35.48 -25.54
C SER A 152 -32.11 -34.13 -24.81
N ILE A 153 -31.69 -33.05 -25.47
CA ILE A 153 -32.54 -31.90 -25.85
C ILE A 153 -31.69 -30.77 -26.44
N LEU A 154 -32.11 -30.35 -27.65
CA LEU A 154 -31.90 -29.08 -28.36
C LEU A 154 -30.49 -28.64 -28.81
N THR A 155 -30.13 -29.13 -29.99
CA THR A 155 -29.41 -28.39 -31.03
C THR A 155 -30.29 -27.28 -31.62
N HIS A 156 -29.82 -26.02 -31.60
CA HIS A 156 -30.37 -24.97 -32.46
C HIS A 156 -29.44 -24.75 -33.66
N ASN A 157 -30.02 -24.86 -34.84
CA ASN A 157 -29.41 -24.83 -36.17
C ASN A 157 -28.96 -23.40 -36.59
N PRO A 158 -27.96 -23.28 -37.48
CA PRO A 158 -27.67 -22.07 -38.24
C PRO A 158 -28.36 -22.14 -39.60
N SER A 159 -29.39 -21.31 -39.82
CA SER A 159 -30.10 -21.27 -41.11
C SER A 159 -30.67 -19.90 -41.39
N HIS A 160 -30.00 -19.10 -42.22
CA HIS A 160 -30.68 -18.19 -43.15
C HIS A 160 -29.88 -18.13 -44.46
N ASN A 161 -30.20 -19.07 -45.34
CA ASN A 161 -30.02 -18.92 -46.77
C ASN A 161 -31.16 -18.04 -47.29
N THR A 162 -30.84 -16.89 -47.87
CA THR A 162 -31.79 -16.12 -48.68
C THR A 162 -31.30 -16.04 -50.12
N LEU A 163 -32.24 -16.47 -50.97
CA LEU A 163 -32.26 -16.71 -52.39
C LEU A 163 -31.87 -15.50 -53.27
N LEU A 164 -31.36 -15.82 -54.46
CA LEU A 164 -30.80 -14.98 -55.52
C LEU A 164 -31.76 -13.95 -56.15
N HIS A 165 -31.20 -12.81 -56.56
CA HIS A 165 -31.53 -12.16 -57.84
C HIS A 165 -30.24 -11.63 -58.51
N PRO A 166 -29.98 -11.92 -59.80
CA PRO A 166 -28.93 -11.28 -60.57
C PRO A 166 -29.51 -10.08 -61.32
N ILE A 167 -29.13 -8.86 -60.93
CA ILE A 167 -29.35 -7.66 -61.74
C ILE A 167 -28.01 -7.20 -62.30
N MET A 168 -28.01 -7.06 -63.62
CA MET A 168 -26.88 -6.74 -64.46
C MET A 168 -26.35 -5.32 -64.25
N SER A 169 -25.05 -5.21 -64.52
CA SER A 169 -24.36 -4.05 -65.09
C SER A 169 -24.14 -2.82 -64.20
N GLY A 170 -22.87 -2.63 -63.82
CA GLY A 170 -22.26 -1.33 -63.59
C GLY A 170 -21.82 -1.09 -62.15
N GLN A 171 -20.59 -1.49 -61.81
CA GLN A 171 -19.63 -0.76 -60.95
C GLN A 171 -18.46 -1.67 -60.56
N VAL A 172 -17.44 -1.71 -61.41
CA VAL A 172 -16.20 -2.49 -61.15
C VAL A 172 -15.29 -1.78 -60.13
N SER A 173 -15.62 -0.55 -59.71
CA SER A 173 -14.80 0.22 -58.75
C SER A 173 -15.16 0.04 -57.27
N SER A 174 -16.25 -0.67 -56.93
CA SER A 174 -16.74 -0.76 -55.53
C SER A 174 -16.31 -2.02 -54.76
N LYS A 175 -15.75 -3.04 -55.42
CA LYS A 175 -15.21 -4.23 -54.72
C LYS A 175 -13.87 -3.96 -54.07
N GLN A 176 -13.02 -3.16 -54.71
CA GLN A 176 -11.66 -2.91 -54.24
C GLN A 176 -11.62 -2.12 -52.92
N SER A 177 -12.61 -1.25 -52.66
CA SER A 177 -12.70 -0.49 -51.42
C SER A 177 -13.14 -1.34 -50.21
N ILE A 178 -13.92 -2.40 -50.44
CA ILE A 178 -14.38 -3.31 -49.37
C ILE A 178 -13.21 -4.18 -48.90
N ASP A 179 -12.42 -4.72 -49.83
CA ASP A 179 -11.25 -5.56 -49.50
C ASP A 179 -10.16 -4.76 -48.75
N GLN A 180 -9.98 -3.48 -49.08
CA GLN A 180 -9.03 -2.60 -48.38
C GLN A 180 -9.44 -2.36 -46.91
N ASN A 181 -10.72 -2.08 -46.66
CA ASN A 181 -11.21 -1.86 -45.29
C ASN A 181 -11.14 -3.14 -44.43
N LEU A 182 -11.38 -4.31 -45.02
CA LEU A 182 -11.32 -5.58 -44.30
C LEU A 182 -9.88 -5.92 -43.86
N ASN A 183 -8.91 -5.69 -44.75
CA ASN A 183 -7.48 -5.85 -44.41
C ASN A 183 -7.01 -4.86 -43.33
N LEU A 184 -7.48 -3.61 -43.38
CA LEU A 184 -7.15 -2.62 -42.36
C LEU A 184 -7.70 -3.00 -40.98
N LEU A 185 -8.95 -3.47 -40.94
CA LEU A 185 -9.59 -3.93 -39.69
C LEU A 185 -8.88 -5.17 -39.12
N GLN A 186 -8.52 -6.14 -39.97
CA GLN A 186 -7.76 -7.33 -39.58
C GLN A 186 -6.40 -6.94 -38.96
N GLY A 187 -5.71 -5.96 -39.57
CA GLY A 187 -4.44 -5.45 -39.04
C GLY A 187 -4.58 -4.77 -37.68
N GLN A 188 -5.68 -4.06 -37.44
CA GLN A 188 -5.96 -3.42 -36.15
C GLN A 188 -6.22 -4.46 -35.04
N ILE A 189 -6.94 -5.54 -35.35
CA ILE A 189 -7.18 -6.64 -34.40
C ILE A 189 -5.86 -7.32 -34.02
N ALA A 190 -5.03 -7.66 -35.01
CA ALA A 190 -3.73 -8.29 -34.75
C ALA A 190 -2.78 -7.39 -33.92
N GLN A 191 -2.83 -6.07 -34.14
CA GLN A 191 -2.05 -5.12 -33.33
C GLN A 191 -2.58 -5.05 -31.89
N MET A 192 -3.91 -5.10 -31.71
CA MET A 192 -4.54 -5.06 -30.40
C MET A 192 -4.22 -6.32 -29.60
N GLU A 193 -4.29 -7.50 -30.21
CA GLU A 193 -3.89 -8.78 -29.62
C GLU A 193 -2.43 -8.72 -29.14
N LYS A 194 -1.51 -8.31 -30.02
CA LYS A 194 -0.09 -8.19 -29.66
C LYS A 194 0.15 -7.21 -28.49
N LYS A 195 -0.59 -6.11 -28.44
CA LYS A 195 -0.49 -5.13 -27.34
C LYS A 195 -1.08 -5.68 -26.05
N MET A 196 -2.15 -6.47 -26.14
CA MET A 196 -2.79 -7.14 -25.01
C MET A 196 -1.85 -8.17 -24.41
N ASP A 197 -1.21 -9.00 -25.23
CA ASP A 197 -0.24 -10.00 -24.79
C ASP A 197 0.94 -9.36 -24.06
N GLY A 198 1.53 -8.29 -24.62
CA GLY A 198 2.64 -7.58 -23.96
C GLY A 198 2.25 -6.92 -22.63
N ASN A 199 1.03 -6.41 -22.53
CA ASN A 199 0.49 -5.88 -21.27
C ASN A 199 0.22 -6.99 -20.25
N PHE A 200 -0.26 -8.15 -20.71
CA PHE A 200 -0.53 -9.30 -19.87
C PHE A 200 0.76 -9.87 -19.28
N ASP A 201 1.80 -10.05 -20.11
CA ASP A 201 3.14 -10.46 -19.67
C ASP A 201 3.72 -9.53 -18.61
N LYS A 202 3.59 -8.21 -18.82
CA LYS A 202 4.03 -7.21 -17.84
C LYS A 202 3.29 -7.36 -16.52
N THR A 203 1.98 -7.61 -16.58
CA THR A 203 1.14 -7.78 -15.38
C THR A 203 1.53 -9.03 -14.60
N ILE A 204 1.73 -10.16 -15.30
CA ILE A 204 2.22 -11.40 -14.68
C ILE A 204 3.57 -11.17 -14.00
N ARG A 205 4.51 -10.48 -14.66
CA ARG A 205 5.83 -10.19 -14.07
C ARG A 205 5.74 -9.33 -12.82
N MET A 206 4.87 -8.31 -12.82
CA MET A 206 4.66 -7.47 -11.62
C MET A 206 4.03 -8.26 -10.48
N GLN A 207 3.06 -9.13 -10.76
CA GLN A 207 2.47 -10.00 -9.73
C GLN A 207 3.51 -10.96 -9.15
N GLN A 208 4.33 -11.59 -9.99
CA GLN A 208 5.39 -12.47 -9.53
C GLN A 208 6.40 -11.73 -8.65
N GLN A 209 6.86 -10.55 -9.08
CA GLN A 209 7.77 -9.72 -8.29
C GLN A 209 7.18 -9.32 -6.93
N ALA A 210 5.86 -9.05 -6.88
CA ALA A 210 5.19 -8.77 -5.63
C ALA A 210 5.20 -10.00 -4.71
N LEU A 211 4.87 -11.19 -5.22
CA LEU A 211 4.92 -12.43 -4.46
C LEU A 211 6.32 -12.74 -3.93
N ASP A 212 7.37 -12.56 -4.75
CA ASP A 212 8.76 -12.77 -4.32
C ASP A 212 9.16 -11.82 -3.19
N ARG A 213 8.71 -10.55 -3.24
CA ARG A 213 8.93 -9.58 -2.16
C ARG A 213 8.21 -9.96 -0.88
N LEU A 214 6.98 -10.48 -0.97
CA LEU A 214 6.24 -10.97 0.19
C LEU A 214 6.96 -12.14 0.86
N ALA A 215 7.50 -13.09 0.09
CA ALA A 215 8.24 -14.23 0.61
C ALA A 215 9.50 -13.79 1.40
N VAL A 216 10.26 -12.82 0.89
CA VAL A 216 11.43 -12.26 1.60
C VAL A 216 11.03 -11.60 2.92
N ILE A 217 9.91 -10.87 2.94
CA ILE A 217 9.41 -10.23 4.16
C ILE A 217 8.98 -11.29 5.19
N GLN A 218 8.24 -12.31 4.76
CA GLN A 218 7.81 -13.41 5.62
C GLN A 218 9.01 -14.12 6.28
N ASN A 219 10.02 -14.50 5.48
CA ASN A 219 11.24 -15.14 5.99
C ASN A 219 11.97 -14.27 7.01
N ARG A 220 12.01 -12.94 6.79
CA ARG A 220 12.67 -12.02 7.72
C ARG A 220 11.90 -11.87 9.03
N VAL A 221 10.57 -11.81 8.97
CA VAL A 221 9.72 -11.75 10.16
C VAL A 221 9.87 -13.02 10.98
N GLU A 222 9.85 -14.18 10.34
CA GLU A 222 10.08 -15.48 11.00
C GLU A 222 11.45 -15.53 11.68
N ALA A 223 12.52 -15.13 11.00
CA ALA A 223 13.85 -15.09 11.59
C ALA A 223 13.94 -14.21 12.84
N VAL A 224 13.29 -13.04 12.82
CA VAL A 224 13.24 -12.14 13.98
C VAL A 224 12.44 -12.75 15.13
N ILE A 225 11.29 -13.35 14.83
CA ILE A 225 10.46 -14.01 15.84
C ILE A 225 11.25 -15.15 16.51
N THR A 226 11.86 -16.04 15.73
CA THR A 226 12.67 -17.16 16.24
C THR A 226 13.80 -16.65 17.13
N GLN A 227 14.52 -15.61 16.71
CA GLN A 227 15.58 -15.01 17.51
C GLN A 227 15.07 -14.45 18.86
N THR A 228 13.87 -13.86 18.89
CA THR A 228 13.29 -13.35 20.15
C THR A 228 12.86 -14.46 21.09
N TYR A 229 12.36 -15.58 20.58
CA TYR A 229 12.00 -16.73 21.40
C TYR A 229 13.23 -17.41 22.02
N GLU A 230 14.32 -17.57 21.25
CA GLU A 230 15.58 -18.13 21.77
C GLU A 230 16.16 -17.29 22.92
N LEU A 231 15.95 -15.97 22.91
CA LEU A 231 16.40 -15.08 24.00
C LEU A 231 15.52 -15.19 25.25
N LEU A 232 14.22 -15.45 25.10
CA LEU A 232 13.27 -15.55 26.20
C LEU A 232 13.34 -16.90 26.93
N GLU A 233 13.93 -17.92 26.31
CA GLU A 233 14.07 -19.25 26.89
C GLU A 233 15.24 -19.33 27.90
N TYR A 234 16.04 -18.28 28.08
CA TYR A 234 17.00 -18.20 29.17
C TYR A 234 16.26 -17.83 30.46
N PRO A 235 16.06 -18.77 31.42
CA PRO A 235 15.50 -18.41 32.71
C PRO A 235 16.41 -17.37 33.33
N ILE A 236 15.89 -16.16 33.56
CA ILE A 236 16.61 -15.09 34.24
C ILE A 236 17.22 -15.70 35.50
N PRO A 237 18.57 -15.76 35.63
CA PRO A 237 19.19 -16.39 36.78
C PRO A 237 18.69 -15.66 38.02
N ARG A 238 17.92 -16.37 38.85
CA ARG A 238 17.34 -15.82 40.06
C ARG A 238 18.50 -15.50 41.01
N LEU A 239 18.87 -14.23 41.07
CA LEU A 239 19.89 -13.74 41.99
C LEU A 239 19.28 -13.71 43.38
N PHE A 240 19.59 -14.70 44.22
CA PHE A 240 19.19 -14.67 45.62
C PHE A 240 20.18 -13.80 46.38
N ILE A 241 19.80 -12.54 46.65
CA ILE A 241 20.54 -11.69 47.57
C ILE A 241 20.23 -12.18 48.98
N VAL A 242 21.16 -12.91 49.59
CA VAL A 242 21.09 -13.26 51.01
C VAL A 242 21.40 -12.00 51.80
N LEU A 243 20.35 -11.29 52.21
CA LEU A 243 20.50 -10.15 53.10
C LEU A 243 20.99 -10.66 54.46
N PRO A 244 22.07 -10.08 55.02
CA PRO A 244 22.50 -10.37 56.38
C PRO A 244 21.31 -10.18 57.32
N LYS A 245 21.08 -11.16 58.20
CA LYS A 245 20.04 -11.04 59.23
C LYS A 245 20.36 -9.78 60.03
N ALA A 246 19.48 -8.78 59.97
CA ALA A 246 19.65 -7.57 60.76
C ALA A 246 19.82 -8.01 62.22
N MET A 247 21.02 -7.80 62.77
CA MET A 247 21.29 -8.05 64.17
C MET A 247 20.40 -7.10 64.96
N SER A 248 19.25 -7.61 65.41
CA SER A 248 18.51 -6.95 66.46
C SER A 248 19.50 -6.71 67.59
N LEU A 249 19.59 -5.47 68.07
CA LEU A 249 20.45 -5.06 69.18
C LEU A 249 20.29 -5.98 70.41
N ARG A 250 19.16 -6.69 70.50
CA ARG A 250 18.85 -7.69 71.53
C ARG A 250 19.68 -8.98 71.45
N ASP A 251 20.19 -9.36 70.28
CA ASP A 251 20.97 -10.60 70.09
C ASP A 251 22.47 -10.41 70.38
N LYS A 252 22.98 -9.17 70.38
CA LYS A 252 24.38 -8.86 70.76
C LYS A 252 24.73 -9.29 72.19
N PHE A 253 23.73 -9.44 73.06
CA PHE A 253 23.95 -9.84 74.46
C PHE A 253 23.82 -11.34 74.72
N LYS A 254 23.46 -12.16 73.72
CA LYS A 254 23.26 -13.61 73.93
C LYS A 254 24.35 -14.51 73.35
N ASN A 255 25.17 -14.03 72.41
CA ASN A 255 26.13 -14.90 71.70
C ASN A 255 27.61 -14.50 71.91
N LEU A 256 27.98 -14.03 73.10
CA LEU A 256 29.38 -13.84 73.49
C LEU A 256 30.11 -15.17 73.82
N PHE A 257 29.44 -16.32 73.68
CA PHE A 257 29.96 -17.62 74.15
C PHE A 257 29.86 -18.79 73.14
N SER A 258 29.59 -18.57 71.86
CA SER A 258 29.46 -19.71 70.91
C SER A 258 30.32 -19.63 69.65
N ASP A 259 31.36 -18.81 69.62
CA ASP A 259 32.48 -19.00 68.67
C ASP A 259 33.35 -20.18 69.14
N GLN A 260 32.87 -21.39 68.89
CA GLN A 260 33.71 -22.55 68.62
C GLN A 260 33.16 -23.21 67.35
N PHE A 261 33.63 -22.71 66.21
CA PHE A 261 33.53 -23.41 64.94
C PHE A 261 34.25 -24.75 65.04
N ARG A 262 33.50 -25.81 64.81
CA ARG A 262 33.96 -27.05 64.18
C ARG A 262 33.04 -27.35 63.00
#